data_AF-A0A3N1APY1-F1
#
_entry.id   AF-A0A3N1APY1-F1
#
_cell.length_a   1.000
_cell.length_b   1.000
_cell.length_c   1.000
_cell.angle_alpha   90.00
_cell.angle_beta   90.00
_cell.angle_gamma   90.00
#
_symmetry.space_group_name_H-M   'P 1'
#
loop_
_entity.id
_entity.type
_entity.pdbx_description
1 polymer ?
#
loop_
_entity_poly.entity_id
_entity_poly.type
_entity_poly.pdbx_seq_one_letter_code
_entity_poly.pdbx_strand_id
1 'polypeptide(L)'
;MRRRRIVTAGITVAAVGLLAAVTLPAVAGDDPTDGDPGTATGQPAGTDGQPAAAHDDLVAALRRDLGVSAADARTRLATERWATRTVDVLRADLDAAYAGAWISQDGADLVVAVTDPAQVDRVRAAGAEARLVARSQQQLTGVKESLDRVGDAASPDLAGWYVDLADNTVVLLARPGAQPAARDFAAAAGVPADAVRVDASDEAPVPLFDVRGGDPYFIGAGGRCSVGFSVVGGFVTAGHCGRPGDTTTGFNQQAQGVFQASSFPGDDWAFVAVDDDWTPQPVVNDFNGNNLPVAGSVEAPVGASICRSGSTTGTRCGVIRAKDVTVNYPEGAVSGLTRTNVCAEPGDSGGAWLSGDQAQGVTSGGSGNCRSGGVTFFQPLAEILQVNNLTLVTTEDGAVPPTGAPTAVPTASPTQPADPPQSPCADHTVLRDGELTRAGGRQIQPDGRFFRAGAGRHSACLQAPAGAAFRLTLQRFTADGWRTVARGDRVGATVTRLSFSGPAGAYRYRVQSGRGVGGYLLGFSVN
;
A
#
# COMPACT_ATOMS: atom_id res chain seq x y z
N MET A 1 44.21 -29.27 -27.86
CA MET A 1 43.69 -30.29 -28.80
C MET A 1 42.18 -30.13 -28.95
N ARG A 2 41.71 -30.04 -30.21
CA ARG A 2 40.35 -30.14 -30.76
C ARG A 2 39.24 -29.16 -30.33
N ARG A 3 39.22 -28.04 -31.08
CA ARG A 3 38.03 -27.35 -31.58
C ARG A 3 37.27 -28.22 -32.61
N ARG A 4 35.93 -28.18 -32.64
CA ARG A 4 35.03 -28.51 -33.77
C ARG A 4 34.01 -27.36 -33.82
N ARG A 5 33.97 -26.41 -34.76
CA ARG A 5 33.79 -26.42 -36.24
C ARG A 5 32.54 -27.19 -36.70
N ILE A 6 31.46 -26.46 -36.94
CA ILE A 6 30.39 -26.80 -37.89
C ILE A 6 30.25 -25.62 -38.87
N VAL A 7 30.19 -25.96 -40.15
CA VAL A 7 30.25 -25.10 -41.35
C VAL A 7 28.97 -25.33 -42.16
N THR A 8 28.22 -24.25 -42.36
CA THR A 8 27.62 -23.72 -43.61
C THR A 8 26.59 -24.51 -44.45
N ALA A 9 25.44 -23.85 -44.68
CA ALA A 9 24.83 -23.51 -45.99
C ALA A 9 23.69 -22.49 -45.70
N GLY A 10 23.49 -21.34 -46.36
CA GLY A 10 23.87 -20.88 -47.68
C GLY A 10 22.60 -20.69 -48.54
N ILE A 11 21.88 -19.57 -48.40
CA ILE A 11 20.88 -19.12 -49.38
C ILE A 11 21.06 -17.63 -49.63
N THR A 12 21.43 -17.30 -50.87
CA THR A 12 21.52 -15.98 -51.47
C THR A 12 20.18 -15.58 -52.08
N VAL A 13 19.71 -14.37 -51.79
CA VAL A 13 18.74 -13.64 -52.63
C VAL A 13 19.22 -12.20 -52.76
N ALA A 14 19.44 -11.76 -53.99
CA ALA A 14 19.82 -10.40 -54.37
C ALA A 14 18.59 -9.65 -54.90
N ALA A 15 18.42 -8.38 -54.50
CA ALA A 15 17.67 -7.35 -55.23
C ALA A 15 18.11 -5.98 -54.66
N VAL A 16 19.07 -5.31 -55.31
CA VAL A 16 18.91 -4.11 -56.17
C VAL A 16 18.31 -2.91 -55.43
N GLY A 17 19.17 -1.92 -55.16
CA GLY A 17 18.81 -0.64 -54.58
C GLY A 17 18.31 0.38 -55.59
N LEU A 18 17.56 1.37 -55.09
CA LEU A 18 17.32 2.64 -55.75
C LEU A 18 17.44 3.76 -54.71
N LEU A 19 18.36 4.70 -54.96
CA LEU A 19 18.48 5.98 -54.29
C LEU A 19 17.43 6.95 -54.84
N ALA A 20 16.69 7.62 -53.96
CA ALA A 20 15.97 8.85 -54.30
C ALA A 20 16.19 9.86 -53.17
N ALA A 21 16.96 10.89 -53.47
CA ALA A 21 17.06 12.10 -52.67
C ALA A 21 15.73 12.86 -52.75
N VAL A 22 15.17 13.25 -51.60
CA VAL A 22 14.03 14.17 -51.55
C VAL A 22 14.51 15.47 -50.93
N THR A 23 14.53 16.50 -51.76
CA THR A 23 14.78 17.90 -51.43
C THR A 23 13.56 18.52 -50.74
N LEU A 24 13.79 19.29 -49.68
CA LEU A 24 12.80 20.16 -49.05
C LEU A 24 12.34 21.25 -50.03
N PRO A 25 11.03 21.54 -50.17
CA PRO A 25 10.59 22.79 -50.73
C PRO A 25 10.55 23.87 -49.63
N ALA A 26 11.26 24.96 -49.91
CA ALA A 26 11.06 26.24 -49.27
C ALA A 26 9.65 26.77 -49.59
N VAL A 27 8.96 27.30 -48.58
CA VAL A 27 7.79 28.17 -48.78
C VAL A 27 8.18 29.58 -48.38
N ALA A 28 8.48 30.39 -49.39
CA ALA A 28 8.52 31.84 -49.31
C ALA A 28 7.18 32.39 -49.78
N GLY A 29 6.78 33.51 -49.18
CA GLY A 29 5.42 34.03 -49.19
C GLY A 29 4.93 34.64 -50.50
N ASP A 30 3.61 34.83 -50.53
CA ASP A 30 2.93 35.86 -51.30
C ASP A 30 2.07 36.68 -50.33
N ASP A 31 2.09 37.98 -50.56
CA ASP A 31 1.65 39.10 -49.73
C ASP A 31 0.22 39.58 -50.18
N PRO A 32 -0.33 40.72 -49.73
CA PRO A 32 -1.54 40.80 -48.90
C PRO A 32 -2.78 41.37 -49.61
N THR A 33 -3.99 41.18 -49.05
CA THR A 33 -5.11 42.14 -49.19
C THR A 33 -6.11 42.07 -48.01
N ASP A 34 -6.13 43.16 -47.25
CA ASP A 34 -7.18 43.84 -46.45
C ASP A 34 -8.43 43.12 -45.90
N GLY A 35 -8.65 43.27 -44.57
CA GLY A 35 -9.99 43.23 -43.94
C GLY A 35 -10.08 42.97 -42.41
N ASP A 36 -9.61 43.92 -41.58
CA ASP A 36 -9.98 44.29 -40.17
C ASP A 36 -10.11 43.24 -39.00
N PRO A 37 -9.77 43.58 -37.73
CA PRO A 37 -9.42 42.62 -36.67
C PRO A 37 -10.59 42.25 -35.75
N GLY A 38 -10.77 40.94 -35.53
CA GLY A 38 -11.60 40.38 -34.46
C GLY A 38 -10.77 39.47 -33.57
N THR A 39 -10.56 39.90 -32.34
CA THR A 39 -9.88 39.21 -31.24
C THR A 39 -10.38 37.79 -31.03
N ALA A 40 -9.52 36.78 -31.18
CA ALA A 40 -9.72 35.44 -30.62
C ALA A 40 -8.37 34.78 -30.32
N THR A 41 -7.98 34.83 -29.05
CA THR A 41 -6.98 33.95 -28.44
C THR A 41 -7.43 32.50 -28.57
N GLY A 42 -6.87 31.75 -29.53
CA GLY A 42 -7.10 30.33 -29.72
C GLY A 42 -5.87 29.52 -29.35
N GLN A 43 -5.79 29.10 -28.09
CA GLN A 43 -4.81 28.13 -27.60
C GLN A 43 -5.18 26.73 -28.10
N PRO A 44 -4.27 25.94 -28.70
CA PRO A 44 -4.55 24.54 -28.97
C PRO A 44 -4.45 23.75 -27.66
N ALA A 45 -5.60 23.31 -27.16
CA ALA A 45 -5.69 22.33 -26.09
C ALA A 45 -5.22 20.96 -26.62
N GLY A 46 -4.03 20.54 -26.20
CA GLY A 46 -3.56 19.17 -26.37
C GLY A 46 -3.97 18.32 -25.16
N THR A 47 -5.14 17.68 -25.23
CA THR A 47 -5.56 16.65 -24.27
C THR A 47 -5.04 15.29 -24.74
N ASP A 48 -3.86 14.90 -24.25
CA ASP A 48 -3.40 13.52 -24.33
C ASP A 48 -3.92 12.73 -23.11
N GLY A 49 -5.03 12.01 -23.31
CA GLY A 49 -5.12 10.57 -23.04
C GLY A 49 -5.01 9.98 -21.63
N GLN A 50 -4.86 10.72 -20.53
CA GLN A 50 -5.04 10.16 -19.18
C GLN A 50 -6.44 10.47 -18.61
N PRO A 51 -7.10 9.54 -17.90
CA PRO A 51 -8.35 9.84 -17.20
C PRO A 51 -8.11 11.00 -16.24
N ALA A 52 -8.98 12.01 -16.27
CA ALA A 52 -8.87 13.20 -15.40
C ALA A 52 -8.70 12.80 -13.91
N ALA A 53 -9.32 11.69 -13.49
CA ALA A 53 -9.18 11.12 -12.15
C ALA A 53 -7.73 10.73 -11.79
N ALA A 54 -6.99 10.05 -12.69
CA ALA A 54 -5.60 9.66 -12.44
C ALA A 54 -4.66 10.87 -12.33
N HIS A 55 -4.98 11.95 -13.05
CA HIS A 55 -4.24 13.20 -12.98
C HIS A 55 -4.54 13.97 -11.69
N ASP A 56 -5.77 13.88 -11.17
CA ASP A 56 -6.14 14.50 -9.89
C ASP A 56 -5.56 13.74 -8.69
N ASP A 57 -5.48 12.42 -8.75
CA ASP A 57 -4.81 11.59 -7.74
C ASP A 57 -3.31 11.89 -7.66
N LEU A 58 -2.64 12.03 -8.81
CA LEU A 58 -1.23 12.43 -8.86
C LEU A 58 -1.00 13.84 -8.29
N VAL A 59 -1.88 14.79 -8.60
CA VAL A 59 -1.82 16.14 -8.02
C VAL A 59 -2.03 16.09 -6.50
N ALA A 60 -2.96 15.27 -6.01
CA ALA A 60 -3.17 15.10 -4.58
C ALA A 60 -1.92 14.52 -3.88
N ALA A 61 -1.29 13.52 -4.49
CA ALA A 61 -0.04 12.93 -4.00
C ALA A 61 1.10 13.96 -3.95
N LEU A 62 1.32 14.72 -5.04
CA LEU A 62 2.37 15.75 -5.08
C LEU A 62 2.17 16.84 -4.01
N ARG A 63 0.93 17.26 -3.77
CA ARG A 63 0.62 18.22 -2.69
C ARG A 63 0.94 17.66 -1.32
N ARG A 64 0.55 16.42 -1.05
CA ARG A 64 0.79 15.73 0.22
C ARG A 64 2.29 15.58 0.48
N ASP A 65 3.03 15.13 -0.53
CA ASP A 65 4.42 14.68 -0.37
C ASP A 65 5.43 15.82 -0.50
N LEU A 66 5.18 16.77 -1.40
CA LEU A 66 6.09 17.92 -1.62
C LEU A 66 5.65 19.18 -0.89
N GLY A 67 4.48 19.18 -0.25
CA GLY A 67 3.95 20.34 0.47
C GLY A 67 3.54 21.52 -0.43
N VAL A 68 3.27 21.27 -1.71
CA VAL A 68 2.94 22.30 -2.71
C VAL A 68 1.43 22.53 -2.87
N SER A 69 1.02 23.66 -3.47
CA SER A 69 -0.38 23.90 -3.79
C SER A 69 -0.85 23.05 -4.98
N ALA A 70 -2.17 22.90 -5.17
CA ALA A 70 -2.71 22.19 -6.34
C ALA A 70 -2.36 22.87 -7.66
N ALA A 71 -2.26 24.21 -7.66
CA ALA A 71 -1.84 24.97 -8.82
C ALA A 71 -0.36 24.72 -9.13
N ASP A 72 0.51 24.77 -8.11
CA ASP A 72 1.94 24.55 -8.27
C ASP A 72 2.26 23.12 -8.69
N ALA A 73 1.54 22.12 -8.16
CA ALA A 73 1.68 20.74 -8.61
C ALA A 73 1.34 20.58 -10.10
N ARG A 74 0.28 21.24 -10.59
CA ARG A 74 -0.09 21.22 -12.01
C ARG A 74 0.95 21.96 -12.88
N THR A 75 1.44 23.11 -12.42
CA THR A 75 2.51 23.85 -13.08
C THR A 75 3.78 23.00 -13.17
N ARG A 76 4.19 22.39 -12.07
CA ARG A 76 5.35 21.49 -12.01
C ARG A 76 5.24 20.34 -13.00
N LEU A 77 4.10 19.64 -13.05
CA LEU A 77 3.86 18.57 -14.02
C LEU A 77 3.95 19.06 -15.48
N ALA A 78 3.45 20.27 -15.77
CA ALA A 78 3.56 20.87 -17.09
C ALA A 78 5.02 21.21 -17.44
N THR A 79 5.77 21.79 -16.49
CA THR A 79 7.21 22.05 -16.62
C THR A 79 7.99 20.75 -16.85
N GLU A 80 7.77 19.71 -16.05
CA GLU A 80 8.44 18.42 -16.17
C GLU A 80 8.21 17.79 -17.56
N ARG A 81 6.96 17.81 -18.05
CA ARG A 81 6.62 17.29 -19.39
C ARG A 81 7.29 18.07 -20.52
N TRP A 82 7.36 19.39 -20.41
CA TRP A 82 8.09 20.22 -21.38
C TRP A 82 9.60 19.94 -21.28
N ALA A 83 10.14 19.92 -20.07
CA ALA A 83 11.55 19.74 -19.80
C ALA A 83 12.08 18.42 -20.34
N THR A 84 11.35 17.30 -20.21
CA THR A 84 11.77 16.01 -20.79
C THR A 84 12.10 16.14 -22.28
N ARG A 85 11.23 16.81 -23.06
CA ARG A 85 11.44 17.00 -24.51
C ARG A 85 12.61 17.94 -24.80
N THR A 86 12.72 19.03 -24.05
CA THR A 86 13.78 20.03 -24.22
C THR A 86 15.15 19.47 -23.88
N VAL A 87 15.26 18.67 -22.81
CA VAL A 87 16.51 18.02 -22.40
C VAL A 87 17.02 17.06 -23.47
N ASP A 88 16.15 16.28 -24.12
CA ASP A 88 16.59 15.35 -25.17
C ASP A 88 17.18 16.08 -26.38
N VAL A 89 16.58 17.20 -26.79
CA VAL A 89 17.10 18.06 -27.88
C VAL A 89 18.43 18.69 -27.47
N LEU A 90 18.47 19.36 -26.31
CA LEU A 90 19.67 20.04 -25.85
C LEU A 90 20.82 19.07 -25.59
N ARG A 91 20.58 17.87 -25.07
CA ARG A 91 21.63 16.86 -24.89
C ARG A 91 22.28 16.49 -26.23
N ALA A 92 21.49 16.33 -27.29
CA ALA A 92 22.01 16.01 -28.62
C ALA A 92 22.77 17.19 -29.25
N ASP A 93 22.23 18.40 -29.12
CA ASP A 93 22.79 19.60 -29.74
C ASP A 93 24.06 20.12 -29.04
N LEU A 94 24.16 19.93 -27.73
CA LEU A 94 25.27 20.38 -26.90
C LEU A 94 26.42 19.37 -26.85
N ASP A 95 26.14 18.09 -27.09
CA ASP A 95 27.11 17.00 -27.17
C ASP A 95 28.14 17.03 -26.01
N ALA A 96 29.45 17.15 -26.30
CA ALA A 96 30.51 17.16 -25.30
C ALA A 96 30.41 18.31 -24.28
N ALA A 97 29.71 19.40 -24.61
CA ALA A 97 29.51 20.53 -23.70
C ALA A 97 28.37 20.29 -22.69
N TYR A 98 27.53 19.28 -22.89
CA TYR A 98 26.40 18.98 -22.00
C TYR A 98 26.88 18.47 -20.64
N ALA A 99 26.46 19.15 -19.57
CA ALA A 99 26.88 18.87 -18.20
C ALA A 99 25.75 18.40 -17.28
N GLY A 100 24.56 18.16 -17.82
CA GLY A 100 23.40 17.69 -17.09
C GLY A 100 22.24 18.67 -17.11
N ALA A 101 21.09 18.21 -16.62
CA ALA A 101 19.91 19.02 -16.48
C ALA A 101 19.09 18.56 -15.27
N TRP A 102 18.42 19.50 -14.61
CA TRP A 102 17.55 19.24 -13.47
C TRP A 102 16.44 20.28 -13.41
N ILE A 103 15.38 19.98 -12.68
CA ILE A 103 14.33 20.94 -12.35
C ILE A 103 14.76 21.70 -11.09
N SER A 104 14.53 23.00 -11.05
CA SER A 104 14.75 23.83 -9.86
C SER A 104 14.00 23.29 -8.63
N GLN A 105 14.46 23.64 -7.44
CA GLN A 105 13.90 23.11 -6.19
C GLN A 105 12.39 23.40 -6.04
N ASP A 106 11.94 24.56 -6.53
CA ASP A 106 10.53 24.96 -6.54
C ASP A 106 9.71 24.29 -7.66
N GLY A 107 10.34 23.56 -8.59
CA GLY A 107 9.65 22.87 -9.67
C GLY A 107 9.33 23.72 -10.89
N ALA A 108 9.72 24.99 -10.89
CA ALA A 108 9.27 25.95 -11.89
C ALA A 108 10.10 25.93 -13.18
N ASP A 109 11.41 25.74 -13.06
CA ASP A 109 12.37 25.96 -14.13
C ASP A 109 13.18 24.71 -14.47
N LEU A 110 13.50 24.55 -15.75
CA LEU A 110 14.53 23.61 -16.20
C LEU A 110 15.89 24.31 -16.18
N VAL A 111 16.84 23.77 -15.42
CA VAL A 111 18.24 24.18 -15.47
C VAL A 111 19.02 23.20 -16.33
N VAL A 112 19.83 23.71 -17.26
CA VAL A 112 20.74 22.91 -18.09
C VAL A 112 22.16 23.43 -17.89
N ALA A 113 23.02 22.54 -17.41
CA ALA A 113 24.42 22.82 -17.21
C ALA A 113 25.21 22.58 -18.50
N VAL A 114 26.16 23.48 -18.78
CA VAL A 114 27.12 23.37 -19.87
C VAL A 114 28.53 23.65 -19.38
N THR A 115 29.55 23.09 -20.04
CA THR A 115 30.96 23.40 -19.78
C THR A 115 31.52 24.49 -20.68
N ASP A 116 30.89 24.72 -21.83
CA ASP A 116 31.29 25.71 -22.82
C ASP A 116 30.41 26.98 -22.72
N PRO A 117 30.99 28.15 -22.36
CA PRO A 117 30.26 29.42 -22.34
C PRO A 117 29.57 29.76 -23.66
N ALA A 118 30.08 29.28 -24.81
CA ALA A 118 29.48 29.54 -26.12
C ALA A 118 28.10 28.87 -26.30
N GLN A 119 27.75 27.91 -25.46
CA GLN A 119 26.47 27.20 -25.53
C GLN A 119 25.37 27.81 -24.65
N VAL A 120 25.70 28.79 -23.80
CA VAL A 120 24.76 29.43 -22.86
C VAL A 120 23.54 30.02 -23.58
N ASP A 121 23.76 30.71 -24.69
CA ASP A 121 22.66 31.36 -25.42
C ASP A 121 21.75 30.34 -26.11
N ARG A 122 22.30 29.20 -26.53
CA ARG A 122 21.51 28.09 -27.09
C ARG A 122 20.57 27.48 -26.06
N VAL A 123 21.06 27.26 -24.83
CA VAL A 123 20.24 26.76 -23.72
C VAL A 123 19.11 27.75 -23.40
N ARG A 124 19.42 29.05 -23.31
CA ARG A 124 18.42 30.09 -23.04
C ARG A 124 17.39 30.22 -24.17
N ALA A 125 17.81 30.08 -25.42
CA ALA A 125 16.91 30.10 -26.58
C ALA A 125 15.90 28.95 -26.56
N ALA A 126 16.24 27.83 -25.92
CA ALA A 126 15.33 26.71 -25.70
C ALA A 126 14.40 26.90 -24.50
N GLY A 127 14.50 28.02 -23.77
CA GLY A 127 13.66 28.37 -22.61
C GLY A 127 14.15 27.83 -21.26
N ALA A 128 15.37 27.27 -21.20
CA ALA A 128 15.96 26.75 -19.97
C ALA A 128 16.94 27.75 -19.31
N GLU A 129 17.12 27.65 -18.00
CA GLU A 129 18.18 28.35 -17.28
C GLU A 129 19.54 27.69 -17.61
N ALA A 130 20.48 28.48 -18.13
CA ALA A 130 21.82 27.99 -18.43
C ALA A 130 22.75 28.13 -17.22
N ARG A 131 23.44 27.05 -16.84
CA ARG A 131 24.45 27.04 -15.78
C ARG A 131 25.82 26.63 -16.31
N LEU A 132 26.84 27.45 -16.10
CA LEU A 132 28.21 27.08 -16.46
C LEU A 132 28.83 26.26 -15.33
N VAL A 133 29.42 25.10 -15.67
CA VAL A 133 30.05 24.19 -14.70
C VAL A 133 31.38 23.65 -15.23
N ALA A 134 32.17 23.01 -14.36
CA ALA A 134 33.54 22.58 -14.68
C ALA A 134 33.60 21.24 -15.43
N ARG A 135 32.72 20.30 -15.10
CA ARG A 135 32.74 18.92 -15.60
C ARG A 135 31.52 18.65 -16.47
N SER A 136 31.73 18.02 -17.62
CA SER A 136 30.63 17.52 -18.45
C SER A 136 29.97 16.32 -17.79
N GLN A 137 28.75 15.98 -18.23
CA GLN A 137 28.05 14.81 -17.70
C GLN A 137 28.84 13.54 -18.01
N GLN A 138 29.48 13.48 -19.18
CA GLN A 138 30.35 12.36 -19.56
C GLN A 138 31.52 12.17 -18.58
N GLN A 139 32.14 13.27 -18.12
CA GLN A 139 33.23 13.19 -17.13
C GLN A 139 32.71 12.68 -15.78
N LEU A 140 31.57 13.19 -15.30
CA LEU A 140 30.96 12.74 -14.05
C LEU A 140 30.52 11.27 -14.11
N THR A 141 29.94 10.85 -15.23
CA THR A 141 29.60 9.44 -15.48
C THR A 141 30.85 8.56 -15.44
N GLY A 142 31.95 8.96 -16.08
CA GLY A 142 33.21 8.19 -16.02
C GLY A 142 33.79 8.06 -14.60
N VAL A 143 33.62 9.08 -13.76
CA VAL A 143 33.98 9.02 -12.34
C VAL A 143 33.10 8.01 -11.60
N LYS A 144 31.78 8.08 -11.75
CA LYS A 144 30.83 7.13 -11.13
C LYS A 144 31.10 5.69 -11.59
N GLU A 145 31.29 5.47 -12.89
CA GLU A 145 31.62 4.16 -13.45
C GLU A 145 32.93 3.58 -12.88
N SER A 146 33.84 4.44 -12.45
CA SER A 146 35.07 3.98 -11.79
C SER A 146 34.83 3.40 -10.40
N LEU A 147 33.89 3.99 -9.64
CA LEU A 147 33.39 3.44 -8.38
C LEU A 147 32.58 2.15 -8.63
N ASP A 148 31.68 2.16 -9.61
CA ASP A 148 30.83 1.01 -9.96
C ASP A 148 31.66 -0.26 -10.23
N ARG A 149 32.79 -0.13 -10.94
CA ARG A 149 33.69 -1.25 -11.26
C ARG A 149 34.26 -1.98 -10.04
N VAL A 150 34.36 -1.29 -8.90
CA VAL A 150 34.90 -1.86 -7.66
C VAL A 150 33.85 -1.95 -6.56
N GLY A 151 32.57 -1.77 -6.89
CA GLY A 151 31.47 -1.64 -5.94
C GLY A 151 31.34 -2.80 -4.96
N ASP A 152 31.64 -4.03 -5.39
CA ASP A 152 31.60 -5.23 -4.54
C ASP A 152 32.61 -5.17 -3.36
N ALA A 153 33.62 -4.30 -3.43
CA ALA A 153 34.59 -4.09 -2.37
C ALA A 153 34.18 -2.99 -1.37
N ALA A 154 33.03 -2.33 -1.58
CA ALA A 154 32.55 -1.28 -0.69
C ALA A 154 32.17 -1.85 0.70
N SER A 155 32.46 -1.08 1.75
CA SER A 155 31.99 -1.41 3.10
C SER A 155 30.46 -1.32 3.17
N PRO A 156 29.78 -2.15 3.99
CA PRO A 156 28.36 -1.96 4.32
C PRO A 156 28.02 -0.58 4.93
N ASP A 157 29.03 0.17 5.37
CA ASP A 157 28.85 1.55 5.87
C ASP A 157 28.70 2.60 4.75
N LEU A 158 28.87 2.21 3.48
CA LEU A 158 28.60 3.06 2.32
C LEU A 158 27.21 2.72 1.79
N ALA A 159 26.27 3.66 1.91
CA ALA A 159 24.90 3.49 1.42
C ALA A 159 24.81 3.50 -0.11
N GLY A 160 25.76 4.18 -0.77
CA GLY A 160 25.86 4.24 -2.23
C GLY A 160 26.65 5.44 -2.72
N TRP A 161 26.66 5.64 -4.04
CA TRP A 161 27.27 6.80 -4.71
C TRP A 161 26.50 7.20 -5.97
N TYR A 162 26.46 8.49 -6.25
CA TYR A 162 25.70 9.04 -7.36
C TYR A 162 26.35 10.29 -7.96
N VAL A 163 25.91 10.68 -9.16
CA VAL A 163 26.29 11.96 -9.78
C VAL A 163 25.34 13.05 -9.29
N ASP A 164 25.88 14.07 -8.63
CA ASP A 164 25.17 15.30 -8.32
C ASP A 164 25.41 16.32 -9.43
N LEU A 165 24.40 16.50 -10.29
CA LEU A 165 24.48 17.41 -11.43
C LEU A 165 24.46 18.88 -11.00
N ALA A 166 23.76 19.20 -9.91
CA ALA A 166 23.61 20.58 -9.45
C ALA A 166 24.92 21.09 -8.83
N ASP A 167 25.59 20.25 -8.03
CA ASP A 167 26.90 20.55 -7.45
C ASP A 167 28.08 20.12 -8.34
N ASN A 168 27.81 19.54 -9.51
CA ASN A 168 28.79 19.12 -10.52
C ASN A 168 29.90 18.20 -9.97
N THR A 169 29.52 17.22 -9.16
CA THR A 169 30.40 16.29 -8.44
C THR A 169 29.82 14.88 -8.32
N VAL A 170 30.62 13.89 -7.94
CA VAL A 170 30.14 12.55 -7.55
C VAL A 170 30.08 12.45 -6.03
N VAL A 171 28.93 12.09 -5.46
CA VAL A 171 28.74 11.99 -4.02
C VAL A 171 28.84 10.54 -3.59
N LEU A 172 29.59 10.26 -2.52
CA LEU A 172 29.55 9.00 -1.78
C LEU A 172 28.83 9.23 -0.45
N LEU A 173 27.83 8.41 -0.17
CA LEU A 173 27.04 8.44 1.06
C LEU A 173 27.62 7.42 2.03
N ALA A 174 28.11 7.91 3.17
CA ALA A 174 28.72 7.07 4.20
C ALA A 174 28.05 7.31 5.55
N ARG A 175 27.89 6.26 6.36
CA ARG A 175 27.42 6.39 7.74
C ARG A 175 28.25 7.41 8.52
N PRO A 176 27.66 8.14 9.49
CA PRO A 176 28.43 9.01 10.37
C PRO A 176 29.62 8.29 11.00
N GLY A 177 30.84 8.76 10.72
CA GLY A 177 32.11 8.16 11.16
C GLY A 177 32.83 7.31 10.11
N ALA A 178 32.14 6.87 9.05
CA ALA A 178 32.70 6.04 7.98
C ALA A 178 33.23 6.84 6.77
N GLN A 179 33.17 8.18 6.81
CA GLN A 179 33.65 9.01 5.70
C GLN A 179 35.13 8.78 5.32
N PRO A 180 36.07 8.50 6.25
CA PRO A 180 37.43 8.13 5.87
C PRO A 180 37.49 6.88 4.99
N ALA A 181 36.73 5.83 5.33
CA ALA A 181 36.67 4.60 4.53
C ALA A 181 36.07 4.84 3.14
N ALA A 182 35.09 5.74 3.01
CA ALA A 182 34.56 6.12 1.71
C ALA A 182 35.58 6.88 0.85
N ARG A 183 36.44 7.72 1.45
CA ARG A 183 37.55 8.36 0.71
C ARG A 183 38.59 7.34 0.26
N ASP A 184 38.93 6.37 1.10
CA ASP A 184 39.86 5.29 0.76
C ASP A 184 39.30 4.41 -0.36
N PHE A 185 38.00 4.10 -0.33
CA PHE A 185 37.30 3.39 -1.39
C PHE A 185 37.37 4.15 -2.73
N ALA A 186 37.08 5.47 -2.73
CA ALA A 186 37.21 6.29 -3.94
C ALA A 186 38.66 6.35 -4.46
N ALA A 187 39.64 6.47 -3.57
CA ALA A 187 41.05 6.44 -3.94
C ALA A 187 41.46 5.09 -4.55
N ALA A 188 40.98 3.97 -4.00
CA ALA A 188 41.21 2.63 -4.52
C ALA A 188 40.57 2.42 -5.90
N ALA A 189 39.45 3.09 -6.18
CA ALA A 189 38.80 3.12 -7.49
C ALA A 189 39.57 3.97 -8.53
N GLY A 190 40.62 4.69 -8.13
CA GLY A 190 41.39 5.60 -8.97
C GLY A 190 40.67 6.93 -9.25
N VAL A 191 39.70 7.30 -8.41
CA VAL A 191 38.92 8.53 -8.58
C VAL A 191 39.67 9.73 -7.98
N PRO A 192 39.81 10.85 -8.71
CA PRO A 192 40.39 12.08 -8.17
C PRO A 192 39.58 12.63 -7.00
N ALA A 193 40.27 13.06 -5.94
CA ALA A 193 39.62 13.57 -4.73
C ALA A 193 38.77 14.83 -4.96
N ASP A 194 39.11 15.65 -5.97
CA ASP A 194 38.35 16.85 -6.35
C ASP A 194 37.08 16.53 -7.16
N ALA A 195 36.96 15.30 -7.66
CA ALA A 195 35.80 14.83 -8.42
C ALA A 195 34.72 14.17 -7.53
N VAL A 196 35.01 14.01 -6.23
CA VAL A 196 34.08 13.41 -5.27
C VAL A 196 33.84 14.26 -4.03
N ARG A 197 32.62 14.20 -3.51
CA ARG A 197 32.25 14.64 -2.17
C ARG A 197 31.85 13.41 -1.35
N VAL A 198 32.17 13.39 -0.06
CA VAL A 198 31.71 12.35 0.86
C VAL A 198 30.80 12.99 1.89
N ASP A 199 29.54 12.56 1.88
CA ASP A 199 28.51 13.06 2.77
C ASP A 199 28.21 12.04 3.87
N ALA A 200 28.01 12.54 5.09
CA ALA A 200 27.46 11.73 6.16
C ALA A 200 25.98 11.50 5.87
N SER A 201 25.55 10.24 5.82
CA SER A 201 24.16 9.87 5.58
C SER A 201 23.76 8.69 6.47
N ASP A 202 22.56 8.75 7.03
CA ASP A 202 21.95 7.65 7.77
C ASP A 202 21.18 6.68 6.84
N GLU A 203 21.29 6.86 5.52
CA GLU A 203 20.68 5.97 4.53
C GLU A 203 21.18 4.53 4.67
N ALA A 204 20.24 3.59 4.63
CA ALA A 204 20.49 2.15 4.62
C ALA A 204 19.46 1.48 3.70
N PRO A 205 19.61 1.61 2.37
CA PRO A 205 18.63 1.07 1.42
C PRO A 205 18.58 -0.46 1.52
N VAL A 206 17.36 -0.99 1.65
CA VAL A 206 17.05 -2.42 1.59
C VAL A 206 16.07 -2.69 0.45
N PRO A 207 16.11 -3.87 -0.19
CA PRO A 207 15.07 -4.26 -1.14
C PRO A 207 13.68 -4.28 -0.47
N LEU A 208 12.67 -3.69 -1.11
CA LEU A 208 11.29 -3.73 -0.64
C LEU A 208 10.51 -4.84 -1.38
N PHE A 209 9.85 -5.71 -0.63
CA PHE A 209 9.04 -6.81 -1.14
C PHE A 209 7.59 -6.67 -0.70
N ASP A 210 6.63 -7.04 -1.57
CA ASP A 210 5.22 -7.00 -1.20
C ASP A 210 4.75 -8.31 -0.55
N VAL A 211 3.95 -8.20 0.51
CA VAL A 211 3.13 -9.30 1.02
C VAL A 211 1.74 -9.18 0.41
N ARG A 212 1.36 -10.18 -0.37
CA ARG A 212 0.05 -10.27 -1.04
C ARG A 212 -0.63 -11.58 -0.69
N GLY A 213 -1.94 -11.55 -0.50
CA GLY A 213 -2.71 -12.79 -0.29
C GLY A 213 -2.53 -13.76 -1.45
N GLY A 214 -2.44 -15.06 -1.15
CA GLY A 214 -2.23 -16.13 -2.13
C GLY A 214 -0.76 -16.46 -2.42
N ASP A 215 0.18 -15.52 -2.24
CA ASP A 215 1.60 -15.77 -2.51
C ASP A 215 2.17 -16.91 -1.64
N PRO A 216 3.11 -17.73 -2.16
CA PRO A 216 3.75 -18.76 -1.36
C PRO A 216 4.66 -18.14 -0.30
N TYR A 217 4.65 -18.74 0.89
CA TYR A 217 5.72 -18.57 1.87
C TYR A 217 6.14 -19.95 2.38
N PHE A 218 7.36 -20.03 2.89
CA PHE A 218 7.99 -21.26 3.30
C PHE A 218 8.34 -21.21 4.78
N ILE A 219 8.20 -22.34 5.47
CA ILE A 219 8.46 -22.51 6.90
C ILE A 219 9.64 -23.46 7.08
N GLY A 220 10.71 -22.97 7.70
CA GLY A 220 11.93 -23.75 7.96
C GLY A 220 12.48 -24.47 6.72
N ALA A 221 12.78 -25.76 6.86
CA ALA A 221 13.46 -26.56 5.82
C ALA A 221 12.55 -27.15 4.72
N GLY A 222 11.27 -26.77 4.62
CA GLY A 222 10.46 -27.22 3.47
C GLY A 222 8.93 -27.15 3.56
N GLY A 223 8.33 -26.62 4.62
CA GLY A 223 6.87 -26.41 4.65
C GLY A 223 6.50 -25.30 3.66
N ARG A 224 5.45 -25.49 2.84
CA ARG A 224 4.90 -24.42 1.97
C ARG A 224 3.44 -24.19 2.30
N CYS A 225 3.09 -22.95 2.57
CA CYS A 225 1.72 -22.47 2.68
C CYS A 225 1.55 -21.23 1.81
N SER A 226 0.34 -20.69 1.80
CA SER A 226 -0.03 -19.48 1.08
C SER A 226 -0.40 -18.39 2.07
N VAL A 227 -0.01 -17.15 1.79
CA VAL A 227 -0.43 -15.98 2.57
C VAL A 227 -1.95 -15.84 2.50
N GLY A 228 -2.60 -15.54 3.62
CA GLY A 228 -4.04 -15.27 3.67
C GLY A 228 -4.33 -13.83 3.32
N PHE A 229 -4.26 -12.95 4.31
CA PHE A 229 -4.47 -11.51 4.12
C PHE A 229 -3.41 -10.72 4.87
N SER A 230 -2.98 -9.62 4.25
CA SER A 230 -2.12 -8.64 4.89
C SER A 230 -2.85 -7.96 6.04
N VAL A 231 -2.20 -7.89 7.20
CA VAL A 231 -2.60 -7.11 8.37
C VAL A 231 -1.49 -6.12 8.68
N VAL A 232 -1.79 -5.08 9.45
CA VAL A 232 -0.74 -4.13 9.88
C VAL A 232 0.39 -4.91 10.57
N GLY A 233 1.60 -4.81 10.04
CA GLY A 233 2.80 -5.50 10.54
C GLY A 233 2.97 -6.95 10.11
N GLY A 234 2.14 -7.50 9.22
CA GLY A 234 2.36 -8.86 8.70
C GLY A 234 1.20 -9.46 7.94
N PHE A 235 0.94 -10.76 8.12
CA PHE A 235 -0.15 -11.46 7.45
C PHE A 235 -0.75 -12.59 8.30
N VAL A 236 -2.03 -12.87 8.06
CA VAL A 236 -2.71 -14.05 8.61
C VAL A 236 -2.59 -15.25 7.69
N THR A 237 -2.56 -16.45 8.26
CA THR A 237 -2.46 -17.74 7.57
C THR A 237 -3.13 -18.84 8.40
N ALA A 238 -3.01 -20.11 8.01
CA ALA A 238 -3.53 -21.26 8.75
C ALA A 238 -2.60 -21.68 9.89
N GLY A 239 -3.17 -22.18 10.99
CA GLY A 239 -2.46 -22.57 12.20
C GLY A 239 -1.62 -23.83 12.00
N HIS A 240 -2.10 -24.79 11.22
CA HIS A 240 -1.36 -26.02 10.93
C HIS A 240 -0.08 -25.79 10.11
N CYS A 241 0.14 -24.60 9.56
CA CYS A 241 1.34 -24.27 8.78
C CYS A 241 2.60 -24.07 9.64
N GLY A 242 2.45 -23.68 10.92
CA GLY A 242 3.58 -23.34 11.77
C GLY A 242 3.18 -22.99 13.21
N ARG A 243 4.17 -22.94 14.08
CA ARG A 243 4.04 -22.66 15.52
C ARG A 243 4.67 -21.32 15.87
N PRO A 244 4.28 -20.70 17.00
CA PRO A 244 4.92 -19.47 17.45
C PRO A 244 6.44 -19.64 17.56
N GLY A 245 7.19 -18.70 16.97
CA GLY A 245 8.66 -18.73 16.88
C GLY A 245 9.22 -19.35 15.60
N ASP A 246 8.41 -20.04 14.78
CA ASP A 246 8.87 -20.53 13.47
C ASP A 246 9.15 -19.35 12.52
N THR A 247 10.25 -19.44 11.78
CA THR A 247 10.66 -18.42 10.80
C THR A 247 10.14 -18.75 9.41
N THR A 248 9.95 -17.69 8.61
CA THR A 248 9.43 -17.78 7.24
C THR A 248 10.37 -17.14 6.22
N THR A 249 10.34 -17.69 5.01
CA THR A 249 10.86 -17.03 3.81
C THR A 249 9.73 -16.82 2.80
N GLY A 250 9.78 -15.71 2.06
CA GLY A 250 8.72 -15.38 1.11
C GLY A 250 8.88 -16.06 -0.25
N PHE A 251 8.04 -15.66 -1.22
CA PHE A 251 8.03 -16.24 -2.58
C PHE A 251 9.38 -16.13 -3.32
N ASN A 252 10.20 -15.16 -2.94
CA ASN A 252 11.54 -14.86 -3.45
C ASN A 252 12.66 -15.56 -2.66
N GLN A 253 12.32 -16.43 -1.70
CA GLN A 253 13.22 -17.13 -0.79
C GLN A 253 14.04 -16.23 0.16
N GLN A 254 13.70 -14.95 0.26
CA GLN A 254 14.29 -14.05 1.27
C GLN A 254 13.62 -14.25 2.62
N ALA A 255 14.34 -13.95 3.70
CA ALA A 255 13.77 -13.87 5.04
C ALA A 255 12.55 -12.95 5.02
N GLN A 256 11.47 -13.36 5.70
CA GLN A 256 10.20 -12.65 5.64
C GLN A 256 9.64 -12.30 7.01
N GLY A 257 9.65 -13.22 7.96
CA GLY A 257 8.92 -13.00 9.20
C GLY A 257 8.91 -14.19 10.14
N VAL A 258 8.19 -14.03 11.26
CA VAL A 258 8.10 -15.00 12.35
C VAL A 258 6.65 -15.19 12.77
N PHE A 259 6.23 -16.43 12.95
CA PHE A 259 4.93 -16.76 13.54
C PHE A 259 4.85 -16.21 14.97
N GLN A 260 3.91 -15.30 15.22
CA GLN A 260 3.67 -14.70 16.54
C GLN A 260 2.60 -15.45 17.33
N ALA A 261 1.58 -15.93 16.62
CA ALA A 261 0.47 -16.67 17.21
C ALA A 261 0.00 -17.76 16.23
N SER A 262 -0.44 -18.90 16.77
CA SER A 262 -1.00 -20.01 16.01
C SER A 262 -1.92 -20.84 16.92
N SER A 263 -3.06 -21.26 16.39
CA SER A 263 -4.03 -22.17 17.02
C SER A 263 -4.35 -23.30 16.05
N PHE A 264 -3.95 -24.53 16.41
CA PHE A 264 -4.31 -25.77 15.72
C PHE A 264 -3.93 -27.00 16.57
N PRO A 265 -4.81 -28.02 16.75
CA PRO A 265 -6.22 -28.07 16.35
C PRO A 265 -7.12 -27.25 17.30
N GLY A 266 -8.44 -27.38 17.20
CA GLY A 266 -9.45 -26.56 17.87
C GLY A 266 -9.96 -25.46 16.92
N ASP A 267 -9.04 -24.60 16.52
CA ASP A 267 -9.17 -23.64 15.42
C ASP A 267 -8.10 -23.96 14.36
N ASP A 268 -8.03 -23.19 13.28
CA ASP A 268 -6.94 -23.29 12.31
C ASP A 268 -6.52 -21.93 11.74
N TRP A 269 -5.86 -21.13 12.58
CA TRP A 269 -5.33 -19.81 12.20
C TRP A 269 -3.96 -19.54 12.80
N ALA A 270 -3.22 -18.66 12.14
CA ALA A 270 -1.98 -18.08 12.62
C ALA A 270 -1.79 -16.64 12.14
N PHE A 271 -0.89 -15.93 12.81
CA PHE A 271 -0.40 -14.61 12.42
C PHE A 271 1.13 -14.65 12.34
N VAL A 272 1.68 -14.17 11.23
CA VAL A 272 3.10 -13.99 10.98
C VAL A 272 3.40 -12.50 10.93
N ALA A 273 4.26 -12.02 11.82
CA ALA A 273 4.80 -10.66 11.73
C ALA A 273 5.96 -10.65 10.75
N VAL A 274 5.98 -9.68 9.85
CA VAL A 274 7.05 -9.55 8.83
C VAL A 274 8.11 -8.56 9.27
N ASP A 275 9.31 -8.69 8.71
CA ASP A 275 10.39 -7.72 8.90
C ASP A 275 10.24 -6.49 7.98
N ASP A 276 11.16 -5.52 8.13
CA ASP A 276 11.08 -4.21 7.46
C ASP A 276 11.33 -4.29 5.94
N ASP A 277 11.81 -5.42 5.41
CA ASP A 277 11.99 -5.63 3.97
C ASP A 277 10.65 -5.95 3.28
N TRP A 278 9.59 -6.26 4.05
CA TRP A 278 8.29 -6.69 3.52
C TRP A 278 7.16 -5.72 3.85
N THR A 279 6.47 -5.26 2.81
CA THR A 279 5.35 -4.32 2.90
C THR A 279 4.01 -5.05 2.70
N PRO A 280 3.14 -5.08 3.73
CA PRO A 280 1.79 -5.63 3.59
C PRO A 280 0.91 -4.83 2.61
N GLN A 281 0.39 -5.49 1.57
CA GLN A 281 -0.46 -4.88 0.54
C GLN A 281 -1.95 -5.27 0.67
N PRO A 282 -2.91 -4.38 0.37
CA PRO A 282 -4.35 -4.66 0.42
C PRO A 282 -4.86 -5.45 -0.80
N VAL A 283 -4.15 -6.51 -1.19
CA VAL A 283 -4.45 -7.28 -2.40
C VAL A 283 -4.25 -8.79 -2.23
N VAL A 284 -4.92 -9.55 -3.09
CA VAL A 284 -4.75 -11.00 -3.26
C VAL A 284 -4.29 -11.28 -4.70
N ASN A 285 -3.17 -11.97 -4.87
CA ASN A 285 -2.65 -12.40 -6.17
C ASN A 285 -3.61 -13.40 -6.82
N ASP A 286 -4.03 -13.16 -8.07
CA ASP A 286 -4.96 -14.05 -8.77
C ASP A 286 -4.27 -15.20 -9.53
N PHE A 287 -2.93 -15.16 -9.63
CA PHE A 287 -2.05 -16.04 -10.41
C PHE A 287 -2.23 -15.97 -11.94
N ASN A 288 -2.90 -14.94 -12.45
CA ASN A 288 -3.06 -14.63 -13.88
C ASN A 288 -2.49 -13.25 -14.25
N GLY A 289 -1.62 -12.70 -13.39
CA GLY A 289 -0.99 -11.39 -13.60
C GLY A 289 -1.79 -10.21 -13.05
N ASN A 290 -2.84 -10.45 -12.25
CA ASN A 290 -3.60 -9.39 -11.60
C ASN A 290 -3.60 -9.52 -10.07
N ASN A 291 -4.00 -8.43 -9.43
CA ASN A 291 -4.22 -8.33 -7.98
C ASN A 291 -5.70 -8.03 -7.72
N LEU A 292 -6.36 -8.87 -6.94
CA LEU A 292 -7.73 -8.66 -6.48
C LEU A 292 -7.70 -7.74 -5.25
N PRO A 293 -8.45 -6.62 -5.24
CA PRO A 293 -8.43 -5.69 -4.11
C PRO A 293 -9.11 -6.26 -2.87
N VAL A 294 -8.65 -5.82 -1.69
CA VAL A 294 -9.26 -6.10 -0.40
C VAL A 294 -9.79 -4.80 0.19
N ALA A 295 -11.10 -4.60 0.17
CA ALA A 295 -11.75 -3.38 0.66
C ALA A 295 -12.29 -3.53 2.10
N GLY A 296 -12.37 -4.76 2.61
CA GLY A 296 -12.91 -5.01 3.94
C GLY A 296 -13.08 -6.49 4.24
N SER A 297 -13.85 -6.81 5.28
CA SER A 297 -14.07 -8.18 5.76
C SER A 297 -15.55 -8.49 6.06
N VAL A 298 -16.48 -7.88 5.30
CA VAL A 298 -17.91 -8.18 5.45
C VAL A 298 -18.19 -9.63 5.10
N GLU A 299 -18.66 -10.39 6.09
CA GLU A 299 -18.88 -11.83 5.98
C GLU A 299 -20.04 -12.17 5.03
N ALA A 300 -19.77 -13.00 4.02
CA ALA A 300 -20.73 -13.43 3.01
C ALA A 300 -21.65 -14.56 3.51
N PRO A 301 -22.95 -14.58 3.15
CA PRO A 301 -23.89 -15.61 3.60
C PRO A 301 -23.73 -16.96 2.87
N VAL A 302 -24.33 -18.03 3.42
CA VAL A 302 -24.43 -19.32 2.70
C VAL A 302 -25.12 -19.11 1.35
N GLY A 303 -24.59 -19.73 0.30
CA GLY A 303 -25.04 -19.57 -1.08
C GLY A 303 -24.32 -18.46 -1.85
N ALA A 304 -23.58 -17.56 -1.18
CA ALA A 304 -22.79 -16.55 -1.86
C ALA A 304 -21.66 -17.16 -2.69
N SER A 305 -21.37 -16.52 -3.82
CA SER A 305 -20.16 -16.80 -4.60
C SER A 305 -18.93 -16.48 -3.77
N ILE A 306 -17.93 -17.35 -3.86
CA ILE A 306 -16.69 -17.18 -3.13
C ILE A 306 -15.53 -17.72 -3.96
N CYS A 307 -14.41 -17.01 -3.92
CA CYS A 307 -13.16 -17.39 -4.56
C CYS A 307 -12.06 -17.54 -3.51
N ARG A 308 -11.10 -18.39 -3.80
CA ARG A 308 -9.90 -18.53 -2.97
C ARG A 308 -8.66 -18.53 -3.83
N SER A 309 -7.56 -18.01 -3.29
CA SER A 309 -6.26 -17.98 -3.95
C SER A 309 -5.21 -18.70 -3.11
N GLY A 310 -4.40 -19.52 -3.78
CA GLY A 310 -3.33 -20.28 -3.14
C GLY A 310 -2.24 -20.66 -4.14
N SER A 311 -1.02 -20.82 -3.63
CA SER A 311 0.20 -20.99 -4.41
C SER A 311 0.28 -22.27 -5.25
N THR A 312 -0.58 -23.27 -4.98
CA THR A 312 -0.56 -24.54 -5.71
C THR A 312 -1.49 -24.49 -6.91
N THR A 313 -2.73 -24.04 -6.72
CA THR A 313 -3.77 -24.16 -7.75
C THR A 313 -4.33 -22.82 -8.23
N GLY A 314 -3.78 -21.70 -7.76
CA GLY A 314 -4.16 -20.35 -8.12
C GLY A 314 -5.55 -19.97 -7.61
N THR A 315 -6.24 -19.10 -8.35
CA THR A 315 -7.60 -18.69 -7.99
C THR A 315 -8.64 -19.72 -8.42
N ARG A 316 -9.49 -20.15 -7.48
CA ARG A 316 -10.61 -21.07 -7.70
C ARG A 316 -11.87 -20.53 -7.05
N CYS A 317 -13.02 -20.69 -7.70
CA CYS A 317 -14.28 -20.14 -7.24
C CYS A 317 -15.40 -21.18 -7.16
N GLY A 318 -16.43 -20.87 -6.38
CA GLY A 318 -17.61 -21.69 -6.15
C GLY A 318 -18.54 -20.95 -5.21
N VAL A 319 -19.16 -21.67 -4.26
CA VAL A 319 -20.13 -21.09 -3.32
C VAL A 319 -19.96 -21.60 -1.90
N ILE A 320 -20.37 -20.78 -0.94
CA ILE A 320 -20.48 -21.16 0.47
C ILE A 320 -21.64 -22.15 0.63
N ARG A 321 -21.39 -23.28 1.30
CA ARG A 321 -22.36 -24.38 1.49
C ARG A 321 -22.87 -24.48 2.92
N ALA A 322 -22.02 -24.24 3.90
CA ALA A 322 -22.38 -24.27 5.31
C ALA A 322 -21.39 -23.44 6.13
N LYS A 323 -21.82 -22.98 7.30
CA LYS A 323 -20.99 -22.30 8.30
C LYS A 323 -21.01 -23.10 9.59
N ASP A 324 -20.09 -22.79 10.50
CA ASP A 324 -19.98 -23.45 11.81
C ASP A 324 -19.84 -24.98 11.68
N VAL A 325 -18.96 -25.40 10.77
CA VAL A 325 -18.70 -26.81 10.50
C VAL A 325 -17.53 -27.29 11.35
N THR A 326 -17.71 -28.42 12.02
CA THR A 326 -16.62 -29.16 12.65
C THR A 326 -16.04 -30.18 11.68
N VAL A 327 -14.72 -30.17 11.51
CA VAL A 327 -13.95 -31.15 10.74
C VAL A 327 -13.03 -31.91 11.69
N ASN A 328 -12.98 -33.23 11.55
CA ASN A 328 -12.10 -34.08 12.35
C ASN A 328 -10.84 -34.39 11.54
N TYR A 329 -9.76 -33.64 11.79
CA TYR A 329 -8.44 -33.92 11.23
C TYR A 329 -7.70 -35.00 12.06
N PRO A 330 -6.64 -35.64 11.51
CA PRO A 330 -5.81 -36.56 12.28
C PRO A 330 -5.24 -35.97 13.58
N GLU A 331 -4.95 -34.66 13.58
CA GLU A 331 -4.38 -33.92 14.71
C GLU A 331 -5.43 -33.55 15.76
N GLY A 332 -6.69 -33.43 15.36
CA GLY A 332 -7.81 -33.09 16.25
C GLY A 332 -9.00 -32.48 15.51
N ALA A 333 -10.10 -32.27 16.24
CA ALA A 333 -11.26 -31.58 15.71
C ALA A 333 -10.99 -30.07 15.60
N VAL A 334 -11.42 -29.47 14.49
CA VAL A 334 -11.44 -28.03 14.27
C VAL A 334 -12.88 -27.58 14.05
N SER A 335 -13.37 -26.64 14.85
CA SER A 335 -14.75 -26.13 14.82
C SER A 335 -14.86 -24.74 14.18
N GLY A 336 -16.08 -24.27 13.92
CA GLY A 336 -16.29 -22.91 13.41
C GLY A 336 -15.98 -22.70 11.93
N LEU A 337 -15.56 -23.74 11.20
CA LEU A 337 -15.13 -23.61 9.80
C LEU A 337 -16.30 -23.30 8.86
N THR A 338 -16.01 -22.62 7.76
CA THR A 338 -16.95 -22.46 6.65
C THR A 338 -16.65 -23.46 5.54
N ARG A 339 -17.67 -24.22 5.13
CA ARG A 339 -17.59 -25.23 4.07
C ARG A 339 -17.98 -24.64 2.72
N THR A 340 -17.24 -24.98 1.69
CA THR A 340 -17.49 -24.59 0.30
C THR A 340 -17.43 -25.79 -0.65
N ASN A 341 -17.81 -25.60 -1.92
CA ASN A 341 -17.56 -26.57 -3.00
C ASN A 341 -16.39 -26.18 -3.91
N VAL A 342 -15.56 -25.23 -3.49
CA VAL A 342 -14.33 -24.89 -4.19
C VAL A 342 -13.33 -26.01 -3.92
N CYS A 343 -12.53 -26.40 -4.91
CA CYS A 343 -11.44 -27.37 -4.72
C CYS A 343 -10.25 -26.73 -3.98
N ALA A 344 -9.34 -27.53 -3.43
CA ALA A 344 -8.01 -27.14 -2.95
C ALA A 344 -7.05 -28.32 -2.89
N GLU A 345 -5.75 -28.02 -2.96
CA GLU A 345 -4.68 -29.01 -2.95
C GLU A 345 -3.56 -28.61 -1.97
N PRO A 346 -2.68 -29.55 -1.57
CA PRO A 346 -1.59 -29.25 -0.64
C PRO A 346 -0.76 -28.03 -1.07
N GLY A 347 -0.52 -27.11 -0.15
CA GLY A 347 0.14 -25.82 -0.38
C GLY A 347 -0.82 -24.64 -0.59
N ASP A 348 -2.10 -24.87 -0.86
CA ASP A 348 -3.13 -23.81 -0.85
C ASP A 348 -3.53 -23.41 0.60
N SER A 349 -3.15 -24.21 1.60
CA SER A 349 -3.32 -23.93 3.02
C SER A 349 -2.87 -22.52 3.40
N GLY A 350 -3.66 -21.84 4.23
CA GLY A 350 -3.46 -20.43 4.60
C GLY A 350 -3.98 -19.43 3.57
N GLY A 351 -4.16 -19.84 2.31
CA GLY A 351 -4.53 -18.96 1.21
C GLY A 351 -5.87 -18.23 1.39
N ALA A 352 -5.93 -17.02 0.82
CA ALA A 352 -7.03 -16.06 0.95
C ALA A 352 -8.38 -16.56 0.41
N TRP A 353 -9.48 -16.20 1.05
CA TRP A 353 -10.86 -16.35 0.54
C TRP A 353 -11.56 -15.00 0.39
N LEU A 354 -12.04 -14.69 -0.81
CA LEU A 354 -12.73 -13.43 -1.16
C LEU A 354 -14.15 -13.68 -1.65
N SER A 355 -15.08 -12.81 -1.25
CA SER A 355 -16.40 -12.65 -1.85
C SER A 355 -16.52 -11.22 -2.36
N GLY A 356 -16.33 -11.02 -3.67
CA GLY A 356 -16.07 -9.67 -4.18
C GLY A 356 -14.71 -9.17 -3.70
N ASP A 357 -14.67 -7.98 -3.12
CA ASP A 357 -13.50 -7.36 -2.48
C ASP A 357 -13.47 -7.57 -0.95
N GLN A 358 -14.35 -8.43 -0.41
CA GLN A 358 -14.47 -8.69 1.02
C GLN A 358 -13.73 -9.96 1.43
N ALA A 359 -12.77 -9.82 2.32
CA ALA A 359 -11.99 -10.90 2.91
C ALA A 359 -12.83 -11.78 3.85
N GLN A 360 -12.82 -13.09 3.60
CA GLN A 360 -13.69 -14.06 4.27
C GLN A 360 -12.93 -14.97 5.24
N GLY A 361 -11.70 -15.39 4.91
CA GLY A 361 -10.94 -16.32 5.73
C GLY A 361 -9.72 -16.93 5.05
N VAL A 362 -9.11 -17.89 5.74
CA VAL A 362 -7.89 -18.59 5.29
C VAL A 362 -8.16 -20.08 5.10
N THR A 363 -7.57 -20.68 4.07
CA THR A 363 -7.76 -22.10 3.75
C THR A 363 -7.25 -23.00 4.88
N SER A 364 -8.13 -23.81 5.47
CA SER A 364 -7.77 -24.80 6.50
C SER A 364 -7.45 -26.15 5.87
N GLY A 365 -8.38 -26.70 5.09
CA GLY A 365 -8.20 -28.04 4.52
C GLY A 365 -9.39 -28.46 3.69
N GLY A 366 -9.37 -29.69 3.17
CA GLY A 366 -10.43 -30.16 2.28
C GLY A 366 -10.28 -31.61 1.84
N SER A 367 -11.13 -32.01 0.92
CA SER A 367 -11.10 -33.32 0.27
C SER A 367 -11.41 -33.21 -1.22
N GLY A 368 -10.93 -34.18 -2.02
CA GLY A 368 -10.97 -34.12 -3.47
C GLY A 368 -9.73 -33.43 -4.06
N ASN A 369 -9.87 -32.84 -5.25
CA ASN A 369 -8.78 -32.12 -5.94
C ASN A 369 -9.37 -31.17 -7.01
N CYS A 370 -8.53 -30.35 -7.65
CA CYS A 370 -9.00 -29.40 -8.66
C CYS A 370 -9.23 -30.00 -10.06
N ARG A 371 -8.98 -31.31 -10.24
CA ARG A 371 -9.29 -32.04 -11.48
C ARG A 371 -10.68 -32.69 -11.47
N SER A 372 -11.10 -33.25 -10.34
CA SER A 372 -12.40 -33.94 -10.18
C SER A 372 -13.40 -33.18 -9.31
N GLY A 373 -13.01 -32.04 -8.76
CA GLY A 373 -13.79 -31.29 -7.78
C GLY A 373 -13.49 -31.73 -6.35
N GLY A 374 -13.95 -30.92 -5.39
CA GLY A 374 -13.68 -31.13 -3.98
C GLY A 374 -14.55 -30.28 -3.06
N VAL A 375 -14.30 -30.43 -1.77
CA VAL A 375 -14.87 -29.63 -0.70
C VAL A 375 -13.70 -29.03 0.06
N THR A 376 -13.72 -27.72 0.25
CA THR A 376 -12.70 -27.02 1.03
C THR A 376 -13.35 -26.21 2.14
N PHE A 377 -12.67 -26.20 3.28
CA PHE A 377 -13.03 -25.51 4.50
C PHE A 377 -12.06 -24.36 4.74
N PHE A 378 -12.58 -23.23 5.20
CA PHE A 378 -11.77 -22.09 5.60
C PHE A 378 -12.10 -21.63 7.01
N GLN A 379 -11.07 -21.18 7.72
CA GLN A 379 -11.17 -20.53 9.01
C GLN A 379 -11.61 -19.07 8.80
N PRO A 380 -12.74 -18.62 9.38
CA PRO A 380 -13.23 -17.26 9.20
C PRO A 380 -12.23 -16.20 9.68
N LEU A 381 -12.02 -15.16 8.86
CA LEU A 381 -11.05 -14.09 9.13
C LEU A 381 -11.38 -13.30 10.40
N ALA A 382 -12.67 -13.03 10.64
CA ALA A 382 -13.12 -12.20 11.76
C ALA A 382 -12.62 -12.69 13.12
N GLU A 383 -12.56 -14.01 13.32
CA GLU A 383 -12.03 -14.60 14.54
C GLU A 383 -10.54 -14.33 14.70
N ILE A 384 -9.75 -14.52 13.64
CA ILE A 384 -8.29 -14.32 13.64
C ILE A 384 -7.97 -12.87 14.01
N LEU A 385 -8.67 -11.91 13.38
CA LEU A 385 -8.49 -10.49 13.65
C LEU A 385 -8.87 -10.15 15.10
N GLN A 386 -9.99 -10.69 15.59
CA GLN A 386 -10.48 -10.41 16.94
C GLN A 386 -9.58 -10.97 18.04
N VAL A 387 -9.18 -12.24 17.93
CA VAL A 387 -8.39 -12.93 18.97
C VAL A 387 -6.99 -12.33 19.09
N ASN A 388 -6.42 -11.84 17.99
CA ASN A 388 -5.07 -11.31 17.93
C ASN A 388 -5.01 -9.76 17.92
N ASN A 389 -6.16 -9.08 17.98
CA ASN A 389 -6.26 -7.63 17.88
C ASN A 389 -5.54 -7.06 16.63
N LEU A 390 -5.77 -7.70 15.48
CA LEU A 390 -5.14 -7.33 14.20
C LEU A 390 -6.05 -6.42 13.37
N THR A 391 -5.43 -5.50 12.64
CA THR A 391 -6.08 -4.64 11.66
C THR A 391 -5.80 -5.15 10.26
N LEU A 392 -6.84 -5.49 9.50
CA LEU A 392 -6.73 -5.84 8.08
C LEU A 392 -6.23 -4.64 7.28
N VAL A 393 -5.27 -4.84 6.37
CA VAL A 393 -4.85 -3.79 5.44
C VAL A 393 -5.86 -3.74 4.30
N THR A 394 -6.51 -2.59 4.11
CA THR A 394 -7.54 -2.42 3.08
C THR A 394 -7.15 -1.34 2.07
N THR A 395 -7.84 -1.33 0.92
CA THR A 395 -7.61 -0.32 -0.12
C THR A 395 -7.95 1.10 0.33
N GLU A 396 -8.75 1.27 1.38
CA GLU A 396 -9.04 2.58 1.98
C GLU A 396 -7.89 3.07 2.87
N ASP A 397 -7.07 2.16 3.40
CA ASP A 397 -5.87 2.45 4.20
C ASP A 397 -4.64 2.79 3.33
N GLY A 398 -4.78 2.79 1.99
CA GLY A 398 -3.71 3.11 1.03
C GLY A 398 -3.16 4.55 1.11
N ALA A 399 -3.57 5.31 2.12
CA ALA A 399 -2.99 6.57 2.55
C ALA A 399 -2.52 6.49 4.01
N VAL A 400 -1.48 5.69 4.32
CA VAL A 400 -0.82 5.73 5.64
C VAL A 400 0.72 5.75 5.52
N PRO A 401 1.45 6.57 6.33
CA PRO A 401 2.92 6.73 6.32
C PRO A 401 3.66 5.58 7.04
N PRO A 402 5.02 5.57 7.04
CA PRO A 402 5.82 4.42 7.47
C PRO A 402 5.84 4.17 8.98
N THR A 403 6.18 2.92 9.27
CA THR A 403 6.29 2.21 10.55
C THR A 403 7.20 2.90 11.57
N GLY A 404 6.75 2.96 12.83
CA GLY A 404 7.56 3.30 13.99
C GLY A 404 7.18 2.43 15.19
N ALA A 405 8.15 1.69 15.74
CA ALA A 405 8.01 0.81 16.90
C ALA A 405 7.62 1.58 18.19
N PRO A 406 6.90 0.95 19.14
CA PRO A 406 6.44 1.61 20.36
C PRO A 406 7.56 1.69 21.41
N THR A 407 8.07 2.90 21.67
CA THR A 407 8.90 3.17 22.86
C THR A 407 8.05 3.84 23.92
N ALA A 408 7.90 3.20 25.08
CA ALA A 408 7.30 3.78 26.28
C ALA A 408 8.29 4.75 26.98
N VAL A 409 7.84 5.90 27.48
CA VAL A 409 8.33 6.62 28.69
C VAL A 409 7.28 7.71 29.09
N PRO A 410 7.10 8.06 30.39
CA PRO A 410 5.95 8.81 30.91
C PRO A 410 6.10 10.34 30.93
N THR A 411 4.92 10.99 30.97
CA THR A 411 4.49 12.32 31.45
C THR A 411 5.51 13.48 31.63
N ALA A 412 5.36 14.54 30.84
CA ALA A 412 5.02 15.92 31.30
C ALA A 412 4.88 16.91 30.10
N SER A 413 3.79 17.67 30.09
CA SER A 413 3.37 18.62 29.03
C SER A 413 4.24 19.88 28.92
N PRO A 414 4.19 20.55 27.74
CA PRO A 414 3.53 21.85 27.70
C PRO A 414 2.55 22.03 26.52
N THR A 415 1.35 22.47 26.89
CA THR A 415 0.29 23.20 26.18
C THR A 415 0.24 23.17 24.64
N GLN A 416 -0.67 22.34 24.11
CA GLN A 416 -1.09 22.26 22.71
C GLN A 416 -2.42 23.03 22.49
N PRO A 417 -2.68 23.61 21.31
CA PRO A 417 -3.93 24.33 21.00
C PRO A 417 -5.13 23.39 21.13
N ALA A 418 -6.27 23.93 21.59
CA ALA A 418 -7.46 23.17 21.97
C ALA A 418 -7.88 22.13 20.92
N ASP A 419 -7.92 20.86 21.36
CA ASP A 419 -8.51 19.76 20.60
C ASP A 419 -9.96 20.08 20.22
N PRO A 420 -10.43 19.65 19.03
CA PRO A 420 -11.86 19.65 18.75
C PRO A 420 -12.58 18.87 19.85
N PRO A 421 -13.78 19.31 20.29
CA PRO A 421 -14.41 18.76 21.49
C PRO A 421 -14.55 17.25 21.36
N GLN A 422 -13.74 16.52 22.13
CA GLN A 422 -13.80 15.07 22.19
C GLN A 422 -15.20 14.67 22.62
N SER A 423 -15.80 13.72 21.90
CA SER A 423 -17.13 13.24 22.23
C SER A 423 -17.16 12.81 23.71
N PRO A 424 -18.17 13.21 24.50
CA PRO A 424 -18.35 12.75 25.88
C PRO A 424 -18.58 11.23 26.01
N CYS A 425 -18.61 10.49 24.89
CA CYS A 425 -18.71 9.04 24.84
C CYS A 425 -17.42 8.35 24.36
N ALA A 426 -16.34 9.10 24.08
CA ALA A 426 -15.10 8.58 23.50
C ALA A 426 -14.32 7.63 24.44
N ASP A 427 -14.51 7.73 25.76
CA ASP A 427 -13.81 6.91 26.77
C ASP A 427 -14.26 5.44 26.82
N HIS A 428 -15.16 5.03 25.94
CA HIS A 428 -15.66 3.65 25.87
C HIS A 428 -14.84 2.81 24.88
N THR A 429 -14.64 1.53 25.22
CA THR A 429 -13.77 0.62 24.44
C THR A 429 -14.34 0.27 23.07
N VAL A 430 -15.66 0.39 22.89
CA VAL A 430 -16.32 0.20 21.61
C VAL A 430 -17.10 1.47 21.28
N LEU A 431 -16.78 2.09 20.14
CA LEU A 431 -17.50 3.23 19.58
C LEU A 431 -18.25 2.79 18.32
N ARG A 432 -19.50 3.24 18.18
CA ARG A 432 -20.36 2.94 17.02
C ARG A 432 -21.17 4.15 16.62
N ASP A 433 -20.97 4.58 15.38
CA ASP A 433 -21.86 5.52 14.73
C ASP A 433 -23.15 4.82 14.28
N GLY A 434 -24.23 5.60 14.21
CA GLY A 434 -25.49 5.15 13.65
C GLY A 434 -26.35 6.32 13.26
N GLU A 435 -27.39 6.06 12.48
CA GLU A 435 -28.26 7.12 11.97
C GLU A 435 -29.72 6.70 12.08
N LEU A 436 -30.52 7.56 12.71
CA LEU A 436 -31.98 7.39 12.74
C LEU A 436 -32.59 8.37 11.76
N THR A 437 -32.91 7.90 10.56
CA THR A 437 -33.44 8.73 9.46
C THR A 437 -34.95 9.03 9.56
N ARG A 438 -35.65 8.46 10.54
CA ARG A 438 -37.09 8.68 10.75
C ARG A 438 -37.46 8.77 12.24
N ALA A 439 -38.44 9.63 12.55
CA ALA A 439 -38.99 9.77 13.90
C ALA A 439 -39.60 8.44 14.37
N GLY A 440 -39.32 8.05 15.63
CA GLY A 440 -39.70 6.72 16.14
C GLY A 440 -38.87 5.56 15.58
N GLY A 441 -37.91 5.83 14.68
CA GLY A 441 -36.95 4.88 14.16
C GLY A 441 -36.13 4.25 15.29
N ARG A 442 -35.70 3.01 15.07
CA ARG A 442 -34.87 2.26 16.02
C ARG A 442 -33.73 1.60 15.27
N GLN A 443 -32.57 1.55 15.90
CA GLN A 443 -31.40 0.84 15.44
C GLN A 443 -30.91 -0.07 16.56
N ILE A 444 -30.58 -1.30 16.18
CA ILE A 444 -29.98 -2.27 17.08
C ILE A 444 -28.47 -2.15 16.94
N GLN A 445 -27.76 -2.21 18.06
CA GLN A 445 -26.33 -2.01 18.13
C GLN A 445 -25.68 -3.10 19.02
N PRO A 446 -24.46 -3.58 18.68
CA PRO A 446 -23.66 -3.16 17.52
C PRO A 446 -24.22 -3.69 16.19
N ASP A 447 -24.20 -2.87 15.14
CA ASP A 447 -24.33 -3.27 13.73
C ASP A 447 -25.59 -4.08 13.39
N GLY A 448 -26.73 -3.73 14.02
CA GLY A 448 -28.00 -4.43 13.84
C GLY A 448 -28.12 -5.76 14.59
N ARG A 449 -27.08 -6.18 15.31
CA ARG A 449 -26.92 -7.51 15.92
C ARG A 449 -26.85 -7.43 17.46
N PHE A 450 -26.21 -8.42 18.06
CA PHE A 450 -25.97 -8.52 19.49
C PHE A 450 -24.53 -8.96 19.71
N PHE A 451 -24.00 -8.71 20.90
CA PHE A 451 -22.68 -9.14 21.33
C PHE A 451 -22.83 -10.14 22.49
N ARG A 452 -21.82 -10.98 22.69
CA ARG A 452 -21.73 -11.82 23.90
C ARG A 452 -20.80 -11.14 24.90
N ALA A 453 -21.17 -11.19 26.16
CA ALA A 453 -20.41 -10.63 27.26
C ALA A 453 -20.31 -11.64 28.39
N GLY A 454 -19.18 -11.64 29.10
CA GLY A 454 -19.03 -12.29 30.40
C GLY A 454 -19.91 -11.65 31.48
N ALA A 455 -19.92 -12.22 32.69
CA ALA A 455 -20.55 -11.54 33.81
C ALA A 455 -19.71 -10.32 34.17
N GLY A 456 -20.33 -9.15 34.27
CA GLY A 456 -19.58 -7.91 34.41
C GLY A 456 -20.45 -6.66 34.33
N ARG A 457 -19.80 -5.51 34.42
CA ARG A 457 -20.43 -4.21 34.33
C ARG A 457 -20.41 -3.72 32.89
N HIS A 458 -21.60 -3.57 32.34
CA HIS A 458 -21.86 -2.83 31.12
C HIS A 458 -21.92 -1.33 31.42
N SER A 459 -21.15 -0.54 30.70
CA SER A 459 -21.26 0.92 30.67
C SER A 459 -21.48 1.38 29.23
N ALA A 460 -22.33 2.37 29.02
CA ALA A 460 -22.57 2.93 27.69
C ALA A 460 -22.94 4.40 27.75
N CYS A 461 -22.59 5.11 26.68
CA CYS A 461 -22.86 6.52 26.46
C CYS A 461 -23.38 6.69 25.03
N LEU A 462 -24.52 7.36 24.88
CA LEU A 462 -25.11 7.71 23.60
C LEU A 462 -25.10 9.23 23.46
N GLN A 463 -24.46 9.75 22.43
CA GLN A 463 -24.50 11.14 22.02
C GLN A 463 -25.43 11.30 20.82
N ALA A 464 -26.56 11.96 21.04
CA ALA A 464 -27.52 12.34 20.00
C ALA A 464 -27.17 13.72 19.40
N PRO A 465 -27.66 14.04 18.19
CA PRO A 465 -27.45 15.35 17.61
C PRO A 465 -28.27 16.41 18.37
N ALA A 466 -27.83 17.67 18.29
CA ALA A 466 -28.51 18.77 18.98
C ALA A 466 -29.99 18.87 18.58
N GLY A 467 -30.88 19.02 19.56
CA GLY A 467 -32.33 19.10 19.33
C GLY A 467 -33.05 17.75 19.15
N ALA A 468 -32.31 16.64 18.98
CA ALA A 468 -32.85 15.29 18.96
C ALA A 468 -32.83 14.62 20.34
N ALA A 469 -33.80 13.76 20.59
CA ALA A 469 -33.99 13.07 21.86
C ALA A 469 -34.02 11.56 21.61
N PHE A 470 -32.84 10.93 21.63
CA PHE A 470 -32.72 9.48 21.49
C PHE A 470 -32.76 8.78 22.85
N ARG A 471 -33.26 7.54 22.86
CA ARG A 471 -33.34 6.66 24.02
C ARG A 471 -32.38 5.49 23.82
N LEU A 472 -31.58 5.20 24.84
CA LEU A 472 -30.69 4.04 24.88
C LEU A 472 -31.28 2.96 25.81
N THR A 473 -31.34 1.72 25.34
CA THR A 473 -31.71 0.57 26.17
C THR A 473 -30.75 -0.59 25.93
N LEU A 474 -30.36 -1.29 27.00
CA LEU A 474 -29.63 -2.55 26.91
C LEU A 474 -30.64 -3.70 27.02
N GLN A 475 -30.57 -4.64 26.10
CA GLN A 475 -31.39 -5.84 26.09
C GLN A 475 -30.52 -7.07 26.23
N ARG A 476 -30.98 -8.06 26.99
CA ARG A 476 -30.37 -9.38 27.13
C ARG A 476 -31.27 -10.41 26.47
N PHE A 477 -30.69 -11.41 25.81
CA PHE A 477 -31.42 -12.54 25.29
C PHE A 477 -31.74 -13.53 26.43
N THR A 478 -33.01 -13.89 26.56
CA THR A 478 -33.51 -14.92 27.49
C THR A 478 -34.25 -16.00 26.69
N ALA A 479 -34.75 -17.03 27.37
CA ALA A 479 -35.56 -18.08 26.74
C ALA A 479 -36.78 -17.51 25.98
N ASP A 480 -37.35 -16.40 26.47
CA ASP A 480 -38.49 -15.71 25.86
C ASP A 480 -38.07 -14.57 24.90
N GLY A 481 -36.81 -14.54 24.46
CA GLY A 481 -36.26 -13.56 23.53
C GLY A 481 -35.62 -12.34 24.20
N TRP A 482 -35.56 -11.22 23.48
CA TRP A 482 -34.84 -10.01 23.92
C TRP A 482 -35.62 -9.23 24.98
N ARG A 483 -35.10 -9.19 26.21
CA ARG A 483 -35.66 -8.44 27.33
C ARG A 483 -34.79 -7.23 27.66
N THR A 484 -35.40 -6.07 27.83
CA THR A 484 -34.68 -4.87 28.29
C THR A 484 -34.26 -5.06 29.74
N VAL A 485 -32.95 -5.05 29.99
CA VAL A 485 -32.35 -5.22 31.31
C VAL A 485 -31.87 -3.90 31.91
N ALA A 486 -31.62 -2.89 31.07
CA ALA A 486 -31.33 -1.54 31.52
C ALA A 486 -31.79 -0.48 30.52
N ARG A 487 -32.05 0.72 31.03
CA ARG A 487 -32.37 1.91 30.24
C ARG A 487 -31.39 3.01 30.63
N GLY A 488 -31.00 3.82 29.65
CA GLY A 488 -30.09 4.93 29.90
C GLY A 488 -30.82 6.17 30.39
N ASP A 489 -30.16 6.92 31.25
CA ASP A 489 -30.61 8.19 31.81
C ASP A 489 -29.99 9.34 31.04
N ARG A 490 -30.79 10.37 30.73
CA ARG A 490 -30.32 11.54 29.99
C ARG A 490 -29.50 12.44 30.90
N VAL A 491 -28.31 12.82 30.44
CA VAL A 491 -27.41 13.75 31.11
C VAL A 491 -27.18 14.93 30.17
N GLY A 492 -27.76 16.08 30.48
CA GLY A 492 -27.72 17.26 29.61
C GLY A 492 -28.63 17.14 28.38
N ALA A 493 -28.34 17.91 27.33
CA ALA A 493 -29.22 18.03 26.16
C ALA A 493 -29.08 16.88 25.15
N THR A 494 -27.87 16.34 24.98
CA THR A 494 -27.53 15.42 23.88
C THR A 494 -27.03 14.06 24.35
N VAL A 495 -26.65 13.89 25.63
CA VAL A 495 -26.00 12.67 26.11
C VAL A 495 -26.94 11.81 26.94
N THR A 496 -26.88 10.50 26.77
CA THR A 496 -27.58 9.50 27.58
C THR A 496 -26.58 8.46 28.06
N ARG A 497 -26.52 8.18 29.36
CA ARG A 497 -25.62 7.17 29.93
C ARG A 497 -26.38 5.99 30.49
N LEU A 498 -25.80 4.80 30.38
CA LEU A 498 -26.37 3.55 30.87
C LEU A 498 -25.28 2.77 31.61
N SER A 499 -25.60 2.27 32.80
CA SER A 499 -24.75 1.36 33.56
C SER A 499 -25.58 0.18 34.03
N PHE A 500 -25.06 -1.03 33.89
CA PHE A 500 -25.75 -2.26 34.29
C PHE A 500 -24.75 -3.36 34.61
N SER A 501 -24.85 -3.99 35.78
CA SER A 501 -24.06 -5.18 36.09
C SER A 501 -24.94 -6.42 35.92
N GLY A 502 -24.47 -7.38 35.11
CA GLY A 502 -25.27 -8.53 34.74
C GLY A 502 -24.46 -9.81 34.58
N PRO A 503 -25.14 -10.96 34.50
CA PRO A 503 -24.50 -12.25 34.27
C PRO A 503 -24.01 -12.37 32.82
N ALA A 504 -23.18 -13.36 32.53
CA ALA A 504 -22.78 -13.65 31.16
C ALA A 504 -24.01 -13.92 30.26
N GLY A 505 -23.93 -13.53 29.00
CA GLY A 505 -25.01 -13.74 28.05
C GLY A 505 -24.88 -12.94 26.76
N ALA A 506 -25.90 -13.04 25.93
CA ALA A 506 -26.04 -12.25 24.72
C ALA A 506 -26.78 -10.94 25.03
N TYR A 507 -26.18 -9.82 24.64
CA TYR A 507 -26.64 -8.47 24.90
C TYR A 507 -26.69 -7.65 23.62
N ARG A 508 -27.60 -6.68 23.55
CA ARG A 508 -27.61 -5.68 22.48
C ARG A 508 -28.10 -4.35 23.00
N TYR A 509 -27.57 -3.28 22.45
CA TYR A 509 -28.12 -1.96 22.63
C TYR A 509 -29.22 -1.72 21.60
N ARG A 510 -30.23 -0.96 22.01
CA ARG A 510 -31.26 -0.44 21.11
C ARG A 510 -31.33 1.05 21.31
N VAL A 511 -30.99 1.77 20.24
CA VAL A 511 -31.11 3.22 20.14
C VAL A 511 -32.42 3.52 19.44
N GLN A 512 -33.25 4.36 20.03
CA GLN A 512 -34.58 4.68 19.48
C GLN A 512 -34.84 6.17 19.54
N SER A 513 -35.34 6.73 18.43
CA SER A 513 -35.74 8.13 18.37
C SER A 513 -37.02 8.34 19.17
N GLY A 514 -36.96 9.22 20.17
CA GLY A 514 -38.14 9.78 20.83
C GLY A 514 -38.61 11.07 20.15
N ARG A 515 -37.67 11.92 19.73
CA ARG A 515 -37.90 13.15 18.95
C ARG A 515 -36.68 13.40 18.06
N GLY A 516 -36.89 13.90 16.84
CA GLY A 516 -35.82 14.23 15.90
C GLY A 516 -35.22 13.02 15.20
N VAL A 517 -34.33 13.30 14.26
CA VAL A 517 -33.60 12.35 13.40
C VAL A 517 -32.15 12.81 13.29
N GLY A 518 -31.27 11.93 12.83
CA GLY A 518 -29.87 12.25 12.56
C GLY A 518 -28.87 11.25 13.14
N GLY A 519 -27.60 11.53 12.88
CA GLY A 519 -26.46 10.71 13.31
C GLY A 519 -26.24 10.76 14.82
N TYR A 520 -25.85 9.63 15.40
CA TYR A 520 -25.50 9.51 16.80
C TYR A 520 -24.22 8.69 16.96
N LEU A 521 -23.49 8.93 18.06
CA LEU A 521 -22.39 8.08 18.50
C LEU A 521 -22.82 7.28 19.73
N LEU A 522 -22.62 5.97 19.72
CA LEU A 522 -22.79 5.08 20.86
C LEU A 522 -21.42 4.53 21.27
N GLY A 523 -20.95 4.92 22.44
CA GLY A 523 -19.85 4.26 23.15
C GLY A 523 -20.38 3.22 24.13
N PHE A 524 -19.76 2.04 24.22
CA PHE A 524 -19.99 1.10 25.30
C PHE A 524 -18.76 0.26 25.65
N SER A 525 -18.71 -0.20 26.91
CA SER A 525 -17.67 -1.09 27.44
C SER A 525 -18.32 -2.19 28.29
N VAL A 526 -17.65 -3.33 28.40
CA VAL A 526 -18.00 -4.40 29.34
C VAL A 526 -16.75 -4.78 30.11
N ASN A 527 -16.76 -4.56 31.43
CA ASN A 527 -15.63 -4.78 32.32
C ASN A 527 -15.96 -5.76 33.44
#